data_AF-A0A0K2T5V8-F1
#
_entry.id   AF-A0A0K2T5V8-F1
#
_cell.length_a   1.000
_cell.length_b   1.000
_cell.length_c   1.000
_cell.angle_alpha   90.00
_cell.angle_beta   90.00
_cell.angle_gamma   90.00
#
_symmetry.space_group_name_H-M   'P 1'
#
loop_
_entity.id
_entity.type
_entity.pdbx_description
1 polymer ?
#
loop_
_entity_poly.entity_id
_entity_poly.type
_entity_poly.pdbx_seq_one_letter_code
_entity_poly.pdbx_strand_id
1 'polypeptide(L)'
;NRDSDSVGVPSDIEASFSEEAPLLEKPSFSNEIIQKTNKNESVKQRSQSKRNKQSSNAVSTSLRAQDFQLCITVIEARQLAGLNMDPVVCVQVGDQKKYTSVKESTNCPYYNEYFVFDFHMAPVMLYDKIITLSVLQRHFLRTG
;
A
#
# COMPACT_ATOMS: atom_id res chain seq x y z
N ASN A 1 19.16 -7.52 -67.98
CA ASN A 1 20.04 -8.65 -68.32
C ASN A 1 20.96 -8.83 -67.14
N ARG A 2 20.89 -9.96 -66.45
CA ARG A 2 21.30 -10.15 -65.04
C ARG A 2 20.32 -9.48 -64.07
N ASP A 3 19.48 -10.18 -63.29
CA ASP A 3 19.65 -11.33 -62.36
C ASP A 3 20.10 -10.79 -60.98
N SER A 4 19.23 -10.76 -59.97
CA SER A 4 18.91 -11.82 -58.97
C SER A 4 19.95 -11.87 -57.82
N ASP A 5 19.65 -12.19 -56.56
CA ASP A 5 18.40 -12.63 -55.89
C ASP A 5 18.03 -11.61 -54.77
N SER A 6 17.38 -11.81 -53.60
CA SER A 6 17.00 -12.98 -52.77
C SER A 6 15.78 -12.69 -51.87
N VAL A 7 15.23 -13.75 -51.25
CA VAL A 7 14.14 -13.72 -50.24
C VAL A 7 14.69 -13.52 -48.82
N GLY A 8 13.94 -12.94 -47.88
CA GLY A 8 14.48 -12.58 -46.56
C GLY A 8 13.50 -12.32 -45.38
N VAL A 9 12.33 -12.95 -45.33
CA VAL A 9 11.44 -13.02 -44.15
C VAL A 9 10.64 -14.34 -44.17
N PRO A 10 10.12 -14.87 -43.04
CA PRO A 10 10.15 -14.34 -41.66
C PRO A 10 10.80 -15.30 -40.64
N SER A 11 10.89 -14.87 -39.37
CA SER A 11 10.78 -15.76 -38.20
C SER A 11 10.42 -14.96 -36.95
N ASP A 12 9.39 -15.38 -36.23
CA ASP A 12 8.91 -14.72 -35.02
C ASP A 12 9.96 -14.80 -33.90
N ILE A 13 10.23 -13.67 -33.25
CA ILE A 13 10.92 -13.66 -31.95
C ILE A 13 9.83 -13.72 -30.89
N GLU A 14 9.59 -14.91 -30.34
CA GLU A 14 8.67 -15.09 -29.22
C GLU A 14 9.09 -14.21 -28.03
N ALA A 15 8.10 -13.60 -27.39
CA ALA A 15 8.27 -12.92 -26.12
C ALA A 15 8.41 -13.96 -24.99
N SER A 16 9.63 -14.50 -24.83
CA SER A 16 9.95 -15.47 -23.76
C SER A 16 9.93 -14.79 -22.38
N PHE A 17 8.74 -14.76 -21.77
CA PHE A 17 8.46 -14.07 -20.53
C PHE A 17 8.82 -14.96 -19.32
N SER A 18 10.11 -14.98 -18.96
CA SER A 18 10.62 -15.74 -17.79
C SER A 18 10.66 -14.89 -16.51
N GLU A 19 9.48 -14.45 -16.05
CA GLU A 19 9.34 -13.66 -14.80
C GLU A 19 9.12 -14.57 -13.58
N GLU A 20 10.14 -15.35 -13.21
CA GLU A 20 10.11 -16.18 -11.99
C GLU A 20 10.69 -15.39 -10.80
N ALA A 21 9.83 -14.61 -10.14
CA ALA A 21 10.20 -13.83 -8.96
C ALA A 21 10.54 -14.73 -7.76
N PRO A 22 11.66 -14.51 -7.03
CA PRO A 22 12.00 -15.31 -5.86
C PRO A 22 10.91 -15.19 -4.77
N LEU A 23 10.34 -16.32 -4.36
CA LEU A 23 9.39 -16.38 -3.26
C LEU A 23 10.07 -15.96 -1.95
N LEU A 24 9.81 -14.73 -1.49
CA LEU A 24 10.29 -14.23 -0.21
C LEU A 24 9.62 -15.01 0.93
N GLU A 25 10.37 -15.93 1.54
CA GLU A 25 9.88 -16.72 2.67
C GLU A 25 9.44 -15.80 3.82
N LYS A 26 8.19 -15.98 4.27
CA LYS A 26 7.64 -15.21 5.39
C LYS A 26 8.30 -15.71 6.68
N PRO A 27 9.00 -14.88 7.47
CA PRO A 27 9.57 -15.30 8.73
C PRO A 27 8.43 -15.64 9.72
N SER A 28 8.23 -16.95 9.94
CA SER A 28 7.22 -17.46 10.86
C SER A 28 7.65 -17.23 12.31
N PHE A 29 7.42 -16.03 12.85
CA PHE A 29 7.69 -15.70 14.25
C PHE A 29 6.72 -16.42 15.20
N SER A 30 7.10 -17.64 15.56
CA SER A 30 6.49 -18.41 16.66
C SER A 30 6.82 -17.77 18.01
N ASN A 31 5.85 -17.04 18.58
CA ASN A 31 5.97 -16.41 19.89
C ASN A 31 5.88 -17.43 21.05
N GLU A 32 6.96 -18.14 21.33
CA GLU A 32 7.15 -18.75 22.65
C GLU A 32 7.50 -17.66 23.68
N ILE A 33 6.55 -17.33 24.58
CA ILE A 33 6.83 -16.52 25.77
C ILE A 33 6.52 -17.34 27.02
N ILE A 34 7.60 -17.75 27.69
CA ILE A 34 7.59 -18.62 28.87
C ILE A 34 6.99 -17.88 30.07
N GLN A 35 5.83 -18.31 30.54
CA GLN A 35 5.20 -17.77 31.76
C GLN A 35 5.85 -18.37 33.03
N LYS A 36 6.79 -17.66 33.64
CA LYS A 36 7.33 -18.02 34.96
C LYS A 36 6.43 -17.54 36.09
N THR A 37 5.45 -18.38 36.41
CA THR A 37 4.92 -18.70 37.75
C THR A 37 5.06 -17.63 38.85
N ASN A 38 3.93 -17.10 39.33
CA ASN A 38 3.77 -16.74 40.74
C ASN A 38 2.84 -17.76 41.41
N LYS A 39 3.18 -18.19 42.62
CA LYS A 39 2.37 -19.12 43.42
C LYS A 39 1.22 -18.37 44.10
N ASN A 40 0.08 -19.05 44.24
CA ASN A 40 -0.75 -19.02 45.45
C ASN A 40 -1.88 -20.07 45.31
N GLU A 41 -1.99 -20.97 46.28
CA GLU A 41 -3.12 -21.90 46.36
C GLU A 41 -4.30 -21.25 47.08
N SER A 42 -5.53 -21.49 46.62
CA SER A 42 -6.67 -21.81 47.52
C SER A 42 -7.97 -22.15 46.80
N VAL A 43 -8.52 -23.31 47.19
CA VAL A 43 -9.96 -23.66 47.29
C VAL A 43 -10.80 -23.78 46.00
N LYS A 44 -11.56 -24.88 45.95
CA LYS A 44 -12.55 -25.22 44.92
C LYS A 44 -13.86 -24.45 45.14
N GLN A 45 -14.48 -23.92 44.07
CA GLN A 45 -15.94 -23.99 43.92
C GLN A 45 -16.33 -24.36 42.48
N ARG A 46 -17.40 -25.14 42.35
CA ARG A 46 -17.84 -25.78 41.10
C ARG A 46 -19.24 -25.28 40.74
N SER A 47 -19.33 -24.27 39.89
CA SER A 47 -20.61 -23.77 39.35
C SER A 47 -20.61 -23.82 37.83
N GLN A 48 -21.50 -24.63 37.26
CA GLN A 48 -21.68 -24.70 35.80
C GLN A 48 -22.50 -23.49 35.35
N SER A 49 -21.88 -22.54 34.65
CA SER A 49 -22.60 -21.48 33.94
C SER A 49 -22.05 -21.28 32.53
N LYS A 50 -22.51 -22.13 31.60
CA LYS A 50 -22.30 -21.93 30.16
C LYS A 50 -23.19 -20.79 29.64
N ARG A 51 -22.88 -19.54 30.02
CA ARG A 51 -23.42 -18.35 29.34
C ARG A 51 -22.42 -17.90 28.28
N ASN A 52 -22.79 -18.05 27.00
CA ASN A 52 -21.92 -17.77 25.87
C ASN A 52 -21.72 -16.26 25.66
N LYS A 53 -20.76 -15.66 26.40
CA LYS A 53 -20.49 -14.21 26.35
C LYS A 53 -19.61 -13.85 25.15
N GLN A 54 -20.10 -14.14 23.94
CA GLN A 54 -19.36 -13.96 22.70
C GLN A 54 -19.51 -12.55 22.08
N SER A 55 -20.36 -11.69 22.67
CA SER A 55 -20.69 -10.36 22.17
C SER A 55 -19.79 -9.21 22.67
N SER A 56 -18.98 -9.41 23.71
CA SER A 56 -18.17 -8.31 24.30
C SER A 56 -16.78 -8.12 23.67
N ASN A 57 -16.28 -9.08 22.89
CA ASN A 57 -14.88 -9.05 22.45
C ASN A 57 -14.63 -8.11 21.25
N ALA A 58 -15.57 -8.02 20.29
CA ALA A 58 -15.41 -7.18 19.09
C ALA A 58 -15.30 -5.67 19.42
N VAL A 59 -16.06 -5.20 20.42
CA VAL A 59 -15.95 -3.81 20.92
C VAL A 59 -14.60 -3.58 21.63
N SER A 60 -14.00 -4.63 22.20
CA SER A 60 -12.69 -4.51 22.84
C SER A 60 -11.53 -4.42 21.83
N THR A 61 -11.70 -4.90 20.60
CA THR A 61 -10.63 -4.87 19.58
C THR A 61 -10.66 -3.61 18.72
N SER A 62 -11.81 -2.98 18.51
CA SER A 62 -11.92 -1.71 17.75
C SER A 62 -11.23 -0.52 18.43
N LEU A 63 -10.98 -0.60 19.73
CA LEU A 63 -10.32 0.43 20.55
C LEU A 63 -8.85 0.13 20.87
N ARG A 64 -8.30 -1.03 20.48
CA ARG A 64 -6.89 -1.37 20.72
C ARG A 64 -6.02 -0.93 19.56
N ALA A 65 -4.91 -0.26 19.87
CA ALA A 65 -3.89 0.08 18.89
C ALA A 65 -3.28 -1.18 18.26
N GLN A 66 -3.10 -1.13 16.95
CA GLN A 66 -2.55 -2.17 16.09
C GLN A 66 -1.72 -1.50 14.99
N ASP A 67 -0.76 -2.23 14.43
CA ASP A 67 0.05 -1.78 13.31
C ASP A 67 -0.71 -2.01 11.98
N PHE A 68 -0.81 -0.95 11.18
CA PHE A 68 -1.41 -0.96 9.86
C PHE A 68 -0.47 -0.38 8.82
N GLN A 69 -0.41 -1.03 7.66
CA GLN A 69 0.32 -0.57 6.49
C GLN A 69 -0.70 -0.25 5.39
N LEU A 70 -0.78 1.03 4.99
CA LEU A 70 -1.68 1.49 3.95
C LEU A 70 -0.88 1.79 2.69
N CYS A 71 -1.18 1.07 1.62
CA CYS A 71 -0.41 1.07 0.37
C CYS A 71 -1.21 1.72 -0.76
N ILE A 72 -0.64 2.74 -1.41
CA ILE A 72 -1.24 3.48 -2.52
C ILE A 72 -0.29 3.43 -3.71
N THR A 73 -0.74 2.91 -4.85
CA THR A 73 -0.03 3.06 -6.13
C THR A 73 -0.67 4.18 -6.94
N VAL A 74 0.10 5.23 -7.27
CA VAL A 74 -0.33 6.24 -8.23
C VAL A 74 0.11 5.75 -9.61
N ILE A 75 -0.84 5.26 -10.42
CA ILE A 75 -0.56 4.77 -11.78
C ILE A 75 -0.37 5.94 -12.75
N GLU A 76 -1.40 6.76 -12.95
CA GLU A 76 -1.41 7.85 -13.92
C GLU A 76 -2.45 8.92 -13.57
N ALA A 77 -2.33 10.10 -14.18
CA ALA A 77 -3.45 11.03 -14.32
C ALA A 77 -3.67 11.31 -15.82
N ARG A 78 -4.91 11.64 -16.20
CA ARG A 78 -5.31 11.88 -17.59
C ARG A 78 -6.12 13.18 -17.70
N GLN A 79 -6.06 13.81 -18.87
CA GLN A 79 -6.90 14.97 -19.22
C GLN A 79 -6.74 16.16 -18.25
N LEU A 80 -5.53 16.37 -17.72
CA LEU A 80 -5.26 17.51 -16.85
C LEU A 80 -5.45 18.83 -17.61
N ALA A 81 -6.11 19.81 -16.97
CA ALA A 81 -6.29 21.13 -17.56
C ALA A 81 -5.00 21.96 -17.45
N GLY A 82 -4.56 22.51 -18.58
CA GLY A 82 -3.32 23.28 -18.71
C GLY A 82 -2.42 22.72 -19.82
N LEU A 83 -1.73 23.61 -20.53
CA LEU A 83 -0.71 23.24 -21.52
C LEU A 83 0.66 23.17 -20.85
N ASN A 84 1.47 22.19 -21.24
CA ASN A 84 2.88 22.04 -20.83
C ASN A 84 3.07 22.12 -19.31
N MET A 85 2.23 21.38 -18.58
CA MET A 85 2.24 21.32 -17.12
C MET A 85 3.34 20.36 -16.62
N ASP A 86 3.82 20.61 -15.41
CA ASP A 86 4.75 19.79 -14.63
C ASP A 86 3.98 19.16 -13.43
N PRO A 87 3.07 18.20 -13.67
CA PRO A 87 2.18 17.67 -12.63
C PRO A 87 2.88 16.73 -11.63
N VAL A 88 2.53 16.93 -10.36
CA VAL A 88 2.91 16.11 -9.20
C VAL A 88 1.65 15.67 -8.48
N VAL A 89 1.50 14.38 -8.16
CA VAL A 89 0.39 13.93 -7.29
C VAL A 89 0.86 13.98 -5.85
N CYS A 90 0.21 14.81 -5.04
CA CYS A 90 0.27 14.75 -3.58
C CYS A 90 -0.70 13.69 -3.08
N VAL A 91 -0.16 12.69 -2.37
CA VAL A 91 -0.88 11.64 -1.66
C VAL A 91 -0.88 12.00 -0.18
N GLN A 92 -2.02 12.45 0.33
CA GLN A 92 -2.21 12.78 1.75
C GLN A 92 -3.08 11.71 2.43
N VAL A 93 -2.67 11.26 3.61
CA VAL A 93 -3.45 10.31 4.43
C VAL A 93 -3.51 10.86 5.86
N GLY A 94 -4.63 11.50 6.19
CA GLY A 94 -4.72 12.36 7.37
C GLY A 94 -3.67 13.49 7.32
N ASP A 95 -2.71 13.42 8.22
CA ASP A 95 -1.66 14.42 8.43
C ASP A 95 -0.36 14.08 7.69
N GLN A 96 -0.18 12.82 7.26
CA GLN A 96 0.98 12.39 6.48
C GLN A 96 0.82 12.76 5.00
N LYS A 97 1.92 13.16 4.35
CA LYS A 97 1.98 13.46 2.92
C LYS A 97 3.18 12.79 2.24
N LYS A 98 2.94 12.22 1.06
CA LYS A 98 3.97 11.80 0.10
C LYS A 98 3.64 12.36 -1.27
N TYR A 99 4.62 12.43 -2.16
CA TYR A 99 4.50 13.04 -3.48
C TYR A 99 5.12 12.13 -4.52
N THR A 100 4.56 12.10 -5.72
CA THR A 100 5.22 11.49 -6.88
C THR A 100 6.45 12.30 -7.30
N SER A 101 7.27 11.67 -8.12
CA SER A 101 8.16 12.36 -9.05
C SER A 101 7.35 13.34 -9.90
N VAL A 102 7.97 14.44 -10.31
CA VAL A 102 7.38 15.33 -11.32
C VAL A 102 7.46 14.64 -12.68
N LYS A 103 6.43 14.80 -13.51
CA LYS A 103 6.49 14.47 -14.94
C LYS A 103 6.44 15.79 -15.70
N GLU A 104 7.32 15.97 -16.69
CA GLU A 104 7.56 17.29 -17.28
C GLU A 104 6.70 17.52 -18.53
N SER A 105 6.21 18.75 -18.70
CA SER A 105 5.45 19.23 -19.87
C SER A 105 4.32 18.29 -20.39
N THR A 106 3.52 17.69 -19.49
CA THR A 106 2.47 16.73 -19.84
C THR A 106 1.13 16.97 -19.12
N ASN A 107 0.03 16.64 -19.81
CA ASN A 107 -1.34 16.60 -19.27
C ASN A 107 -1.88 15.16 -19.09
N CYS A 108 -1.07 14.16 -19.40
CA CYS A 108 -1.36 12.73 -19.22
C CYS A 108 -0.18 11.99 -18.53
N PRO A 109 0.26 12.43 -17.34
CA PRO A 109 1.43 11.86 -16.66
C PRO A 109 1.22 10.41 -16.23
N TYR A 110 2.15 9.53 -16.62
CA TYR A 110 2.28 8.18 -16.09
C TYR A 110 3.35 8.14 -15.00
N TYR A 111 2.95 7.71 -13.80
CA TYR A 111 3.78 7.66 -12.59
C TYR A 111 4.24 6.23 -12.30
N ASN A 112 3.29 5.33 -12.03
CA ASN A 112 3.49 3.99 -11.46
C ASN A 112 4.35 3.98 -10.18
N GLU A 113 4.02 4.88 -9.25
CA GLU A 113 4.79 5.10 -8.02
C GLU A 113 4.04 4.56 -6.79
N TYR A 114 4.74 3.79 -5.95
CA TYR A 114 4.17 3.04 -4.82
C TYR A 114 4.51 3.71 -3.49
N PHE A 115 3.48 4.02 -2.70
CA PHE A 115 3.59 4.70 -1.41
C PHE A 115 3.06 3.83 -0.28
N VAL A 116 3.91 3.60 0.72
CA VAL A 116 3.53 2.99 2.00
C VAL A 116 3.28 4.09 3.04
N PHE A 117 2.21 3.98 3.82
CA PHE A 117 1.95 4.80 5.00
C PHE A 117 1.73 3.88 6.21
N ASP A 118 2.57 4.04 7.23
CA ASP A 118 2.56 3.20 8.43
C ASP A 118 1.81 3.91 9.57
N PHE A 119 0.95 3.17 10.26
CA PHE A 119 0.08 3.69 11.32
C PHE A 119 -0.02 2.71 12.50
N HIS A 120 0.40 3.14 13.70
CA HIS A 120 0.13 2.44 14.95
C HIS A 120 -1.01 3.13 15.70
N MET A 121 -2.25 2.65 15.54
CA MET A 121 -3.44 3.26 16.17
C MET A 121 -4.62 2.31 16.25
N ALA A 122 -5.68 2.71 16.96
CA ALA A 122 -6.91 1.92 17.02
C ALA A 122 -7.64 1.96 15.66
N PRO A 123 -8.28 0.87 15.20
CA PRO A 123 -8.96 0.79 13.90
C PRO A 123 -9.89 1.98 13.59
N VAL A 124 -10.68 2.41 14.58
CA VAL A 124 -11.59 3.57 14.44
C VAL A 124 -10.85 4.86 14.06
N MET A 125 -9.70 5.14 14.71
CA MET A 125 -8.88 6.32 14.45
C MET A 125 -8.23 6.30 13.06
N LEU A 126 -8.05 5.11 12.46
CA LEU A 126 -7.54 4.95 11.10
C LEU A 126 -8.66 5.15 10.07
N TYR A 127 -9.86 4.64 10.34
CA TYR A 127 -11.02 4.82 9.45
C TYR A 127 -11.50 6.28 9.37
N ASP A 128 -11.25 7.08 10.41
CA ASP A 128 -11.46 8.54 10.40
C ASP A 128 -10.40 9.33 9.59
N LYS A 129 -9.34 8.68 9.07
CA LYS A 129 -8.32 9.34 8.24
C LYS A 129 -8.76 9.44 6.79
N ILE A 130 -9.04 10.67 6.35
CA ILE A 130 -9.30 11.00 4.94
C ILE A 130 -8.03 10.77 4.10
N ILE A 131 -8.18 10.06 2.98
CA ILE A 131 -7.19 9.98 1.90
C ILE A 131 -7.52 11.07 0.88
N THR A 132 -6.61 12.01 0.67
CA THR A 132 -6.74 13.09 -0.30
C THR A 132 -5.68 12.96 -1.37
N LEU A 133 -6.10 12.77 -2.62
CA LEU A 133 -5.25 12.87 -3.81
C LEU A 133 -5.44 14.26 -4.42
N SER A 134 -4.33 14.95 -4.73
CA SER A 134 -4.38 16.26 -5.37
C SER A 134 -3.23 16.44 -6.36
N VAL A 135 -3.50 17.07 -7.51
CA VAL A 135 -2.49 17.37 -8.53
C VAL A 135 -1.97 18.79 -8.29
N LEU A 136 -0.65 18.91 -8.17
CA LEU A 136 0.09 20.15 -8.00
C LEU A 136 0.97 20.41 -9.23
N GLN A 137 1.27 21.67 -9.50
CA GLN A 137 2.07 22.12 -10.64
C GLN A 137 3.39 22.73 -10.14
N ARG A 138 4.54 22.17 -10.53
CA ARG A 138 5.86 22.50 -9.95
C ARG A 138 6.18 24.01 -9.91
N HIS A 139 5.70 24.77 -10.89
CA HIS A 139 6.14 26.16 -11.13
C HIS A 139 5.35 27.28 -10.45
N PHE A 140 4.20 27.03 -9.81
CA PHE A 140 3.45 28.13 -9.14
C PHE A 140 4.13 28.70 -7.88
N LEU A 141 5.24 28.11 -7.43
CA LEU A 141 6.03 28.61 -6.29
C LEU A 141 7.04 29.71 -6.67
N ARG A 142 7.01 30.25 -7.91
CA ARG A 142 7.98 31.23 -8.40
C ARG A 142 7.38 32.33 -9.28
N THR A 143 6.52 33.14 -8.68
CA THR A 143 6.18 34.48 -9.20
C THR A 143 6.31 35.49 -8.07
N GLY A 144 7.42 36.23 -8.05
CA GLY A 144 7.82 37.22 -7.05
C GLY A 144 9.14 37.86 -7.46
#